data_AF-A0A9D8M6M9-F1
#
_entry.id   AF-A0A9D8M6M9-F1
#
_cell.length_a   1.000
_cell.length_b   1.000
_cell.length_c   1.000
_cell.angle_alpha   90.00
_cell.angle_beta   90.00
_cell.angle_gamma   90.00
#
_symmetry.space_group_name_H-M   'P 1'
#
loop_
_entity.id
_entity.type
_entity.pdbx_description
1 polymer ?
#
loop_
_entity_poly.entity_id
_entity_poly.type
_entity_poly.pdbx_seq_one_letter_code
_entity_poly.pdbx_strand_id
1 'polypeptide(L)'
;MQKINISIIVLSISILLAAWMVSNAIKNYMHLNAGFPSVVETHNNDKYELIVNDGWLYLYDKSDGQIYKKPDTSDSSWETVKYYTED
;
A
#
# COMPACT_ATOMS: atom_id res chain seq x y z
N MET A 1 43.82 8.41 -34.54
CA MET A 1 42.37 8.12 -34.48
C MET A 1 42.13 7.12 -33.36
N GLN A 2 41.49 7.55 -32.27
CA GLN A 2 41.19 6.71 -31.11
C GLN A 2 40.05 5.76 -31.50
N LYS A 3 40.30 4.45 -31.54
CA LYS A 3 39.25 3.45 -31.76
C LYS A 3 38.41 3.41 -30.49
N ILE A 4 37.22 4.02 -30.54
CA ILE A 4 36.25 3.90 -29.46
C ILE A 4 35.79 2.44 -29.43
N ASN A 5 36.07 1.75 -28.33
CA ASN A 5 35.67 0.37 -28.14
C ASN A 5 34.14 0.32 -28.01
N ILE A 6 33.47 -0.12 -29.07
CA ILE A 6 32.00 -0.25 -29.16
C ILE A 6 31.45 -1.04 -27.96
N SER A 7 32.21 -2.02 -27.45
CA SER A 7 31.87 -2.80 -26.27
C SER A 7 31.65 -1.95 -25.01
N ILE A 8 32.40 -0.85 -24.85
CA ILE A 8 32.25 0.06 -23.70
C ILE A 8 30.94 0.84 -23.82
N ILE A 9 30.61 1.30 -25.03
CA ILE A 9 29.35 2.01 -25.30
C ILE A 9 28.15 1.10 -25.01
N VAL A 10 28.20 -0.14 -25.50
CA VAL A 10 27.13 -1.14 -25.29
C VAL A 10 26.97 -1.46 -23.80
N LEU A 11 28.07 -1.59 -23.07
CA LEU A 11 28.04 -1.83 -21.63
C LEU A 11 27.41 -0.65 -20.87
N SER A 12 27.81 0.59 -21.20
CA SER A 12 27.25 1.79 -20.58
C SER A 12 25.75 1.93 -20.82
N ILE A 13 25.27 1.64 -22.03
CA ILE A 13 23.84 1.67 -22.36
C ILE A 13 23.08 0.60 -21.57
N SER A 14 23.65 -0.60 -21.46
CA SER A 14 23.04 -1.72 -20.71
C SER A 14 22.85 -1.38 -19.23
N ILE A 15 23.84 -0.72 -18.62
CA ILE A 15 23.77 -0.28 -17.21
C ILE A 15 22.66 0.77 -17.01
N LEU A 16 22.54 1.73 -17.93
CA LEU A 16 21.49 2.76 -17.87
C LEU A 16 20.08 2.15 -18.01
N LEU A 17 19.91 1.19 -18.92
CA LEU A 17 18.64 0.48 -19.10
C LEU A 17 18.27 -0.36 -17.85
N ALA A 18 19.25 -1.06 -17.27
CA ALA A 18 19.04 -1.83 -16.05
C ALA A 18 18.63 -0.92 -14.88
N ALA A 19 19.31 0.22 -14.70
CA ALA A 19 18.97 1.19 -13.67
C ALA A 19 17.56 1.76 -13.86
N TRP A 20 17.15 2.02 -15.11
CA TRP A 20 15.80 2.49 -15.43
C TRP A 20 14.73 1.44 -15.11
N MET A 21 14.95 0.18 -15.48
CA MET A 21 14.04 -0.93 -15.16
C MET A 21 13.89 -1.13 -13.64
N VAL A 22 15.00 -1.09 -12.89
CA VAL A 22 14.97 -1.20 -11.42
C VAL A 22 14.23 0.00 -10.81
N SER A 23 14.47 1.22 -11.29
CA SER A 23 13.76 2.42 -10.81
C SER A 23 12.25 2.31 -11.04
N ASN A 24 11.81 1.85 -12.21
CA ASN A 24 10.40 1.65 -12.50
C ASN A 24 9.78 0.53 -11.66
N ALA A 25 10.52 -0.57 -11.44
CA ALA A 25 10.06 -1.65 -10.57
C ALA A 25 9.87 -1.17 -9.13
N ILE A 26 10.79 -0.35 -8.60
CA ILE A 26 10.68 0.24 -7.26
C ILE A 26 9.50 1.20 -7.19
N LYS A 27 9.31 2.07 -8.18
CA LYS A 27 8.17 3.00 -8.22
C LYS A 27 6.84 2.27 -8.30
N ASN A 28 6.75 1.22 -9.13
CA ASN A 28 5.55 0.39 -9.22
C ASN A 28 5.29 -0.36 -7.91
N TYR A 29 6.33 -0.91 -7.28
CA TYR A 29 6.21 -1.56 -5.99
C TYR A 29 5.78 -0.58 -4.89
N MET A 30 6.33 0.63 -4.87
CA MET A 30 5.95 1.67 -3.91
C MET A 30 4.54 2.21 -4.15
N HIS A 31 4.08 2.27 -5.41
CA HIS A 31 2.70 2.63 -5.75
C HIS A 31 1.71 1.48 -5.45
N LEU A 32 2.14 0.22 -5.56
CA LEU A 32 1.35 -0.96 -5.17
C LEU A 32 1.31 -1.16 -3.65
N ASN A 33 2.38 -0.81 -2.95
CA ASN A 33 2.49 -0.81 -1.48
C ASN A 33 2.17 0.55 -0.85
N ALA A 34 1.61 1.50 -1.60
CA ALA A 34 1.09 2.74 -1.03
C ALA A 34 -0.09 2.49 -0.06
N GLY A 35 -0.57 1.24 0.06
CA GLY A 35 -1.52 0.80 1.08
C GLY A 35 -0.92 0.55 2.47
N PHE A 36 0.33 0.92 2.75
CA PHE A 36 0.80 1.00 4.14
C PHE A 36 0.24 2.26 4.78
N PRO A 37 -0.56 2.14 5.87
CA PRO A 37 -1.19 3.29 6.50
C PRO A 37 -0.15 4.34 6.90
N SER A 38 -0.22 5.51 6.28
CA SER A 38 0.62 6.67 6.61
C SER A 38 0.38 7.18 8.04
N VAL A 39 -0.82 6.95 8.58
CA VAL A 39 -1.23 7.29 9.93
C VAL A 39 -2.25 6.24 10.35
N VAL A 40 -1.93 5.46 11.38
CA VAL A 40 -2.92 4.60 12.06
C VAL A 40 -3.35 5.36 13.31
N GLU A 41 -4.48 6.04 13.24
CA GLU A 41 -5.13 6.56 14.44
C GLU A 41 -6.05 5.48 14.98
N THR A 42 -5.70 4.94 16.14
CA THR A 42 -6.51 3.94 16.83
C THR A 42 -7.28 4.61 17.95
N HIS A 43 -8.61 4.61 17.86
CA HIS A 43 -9.46 4.95 19.00
C HIS A 43 -10.11 3.67 19.54
N ASN A 44 -9.78 3.35 20.79
CA ASN A 44 -10.19 2.10 21.42
C ASN A 44 -11.17 2.38 22.57
N ASN A 45 -12.27 1.65 22.55
CA ASN A 45 -13.18 1.49 23.69
C ASN A 45 -13.37 -0.02 23.94
N ASP A 46 -13.91 -0.40 25.10
CA ASP A 46 -14.04 -1.79 25.54
C ASP A 46 -14.75 -2.71 24.53
N LYS A 47 -15.58 -2.15 23.64
CA LYS A 47 -16.35 -2.88 22.63
C LYS A 47 -15.85 -2.73 21.20
N TYR A 48 -15.19 -1.61 20.87
CA TYR A 48 -14.91 -1.24 19.49
C TYR A 48 -13.50 -0.67 19.35
N GLU A 49 -12.87 -0.98 18.22
CA GLU A 49 -11.61 -0.39 17.80
C GLU A 49 -11.77 0.25 16.44
N LEU A 50 -11.59 1.57 16.38
CA LEU A 50 -11.65 2.34 15.15
C LEU A 50 -10.23 2.55 14.62
N ILE A 51 -10.03 2.26 13.33
CA ILE A 51 -8.78 2.42 12.61
C ILE A 51 -9.04 3.30 11.39
N VAL A 52 -8.33 4.42 11.28
CA VAL A 52 -8.36 5.27 10.07
C VAL A 52 -7.17 4.90 9.18
N ASN A 53 -7.43 4.64 7.90
CA ASN A 53 -6.39 4.34 6.92
C ASN A 53 -6.78 4.87 5.53
N ASP A 54 -6.00 5.84 5.03
CA ASP A 54 -6.04 6.34 3.64
C ASP A 54 -7.45 6.68 3.12
N GLY A 55 -8.19 7.52 3.87
CA GLY A 55 -9.55 7.94 3.51
C GLY A 55 -10.63 6.89 3.75
N TRP A 56 -10.28 5.79 4.43
CA TRP A 56 -11.22 4.78 4.92
C TRP A 56 -11.20 4.70 6.45
N LEU A 57 -12.38 4.52 7.02
CA LEU A 57 -12.60 4.19 8.42
C LEU A 57 -12.89 2.69 8.52
N TYR A 58 -12.21 2.00 9.42
CA TYR A 58 -12.44 0.61 9.75
C TYR A 58 -12.88 0.51 11.21
N LEU A 59 -13.96 -0.20 11.48
CA LEU A 59 -14.47 -0.44 12.83
C LEU A 59 -14.42 -1.94 13.10
N TYR A 60 -13.66 -2.32 14.12
CA TYR A 60 -13.59 -3.70 14.61
C TYR A 60 -14.45 -3.85 15.86
N ASP A 61 -15.44 -4.74 15.80
CA ASP A 61 -16.25 -5.14 16.95
C ASP A 61 -15.56 -6.30 17.67
N LYS A 62 -15.18 -6.06 18.93
CA LYS A 62 -14.43 -7.04 19.74
C LYS A 62 -15.31 -8.16 20.28
N SER A 63 -16.63 -8.01 20.21
CA SER A 63 -17.57 -8.99 20.76
C SER A 63 -17.80 -10.17 19.82
N ASP A 64 -17.77 -9.93 18.51
CA ASP A 64 -18.07 -10.93 17.48
C ASP A 64 -17.00 -11.02 16.37
N GLY A 65 -15.94 -10.21 16.45
CA GLY A 65 -14.83 -10.21 15.51
C GLY A 65 -15.18 -9.57 14.15
N GLN A 66 -16.31 -8.86 14.04
CA GLN A 66 -16.72 -8.25 12.78
C GLN A 66 -15.91 -7.00 12.45
N ILE A 67 -15.54 -6.87 11.18
CA ILE A 67 -14.89 -5.67 10.65
C ILE A 67 -15.83 -4.98 9.67
N TYR A 68 -16.10 -3.72 9.95
CA TYR A 68 -16.83 -2.81 9.07
C TYR A 68 -15.86 -1.80 8.47
N LYS A 69 -16.09 -1.37 7.23
CA LYS A 69 -15.39 -0.24 6.63
C LYS A 69 -16.37 0.78 6.09
N LYS A 70 -15.94 2.03 6.01
CA LYS A 70 -16.61 3.05 5.20
C LYS A 70 -15.61 4.08 4.69
N PRO A 71 -15.90 4.78 3.58
CA PRO A 71 -15.18 5.99 3.20
C PRO A 71 -15.27 7.06 4.30
N ASP A 72 -14.21 7.83 4.52
CA ASP A 72 -14.19 9.01 5.40
C ASP A 72 -14.87 10.22 4.72
N THR A 73 -16.17 10.08 4.49
CA THR A 73 -17.05 11.08 3.90
C THR A 73 -18.35 11.16 4.69
N SER A 74 -19.03 12.31 4.69
CA SER A 74 -20.26 12.50 5.48
C SER A 74 -21.42 11.59 5.08
N ASP A 75 -21.46 11.15 3.83
CA ASP A 75 -22.62 10.47 3.22
C ASP A 75 -22.43 8.95 3.07
N SER A 76 -21.43 8.37 3.75
CA SER A 76 -21.10 6.96 3.62
C SER A 76 -21.73 6.06 4.69
N SER A 77 -22.16 4.87 4.27
CA SER A 77 -22.59 3.78 5.16
C SER A 77 -21.47 2.81 5.48
N TRP A 78 -21.56 2.17 6.64
CA TRP A 78 -20.70 1.04 7.02
C TRP A 78 -21.02 -0.20 6.18
N GLU A 79 -19.99 -0.81 5.63
CA GLU A 79 -20.04 -2.05 4.88
C GLU A 79 -19.22 -3.12 5.60
N THR A 80 -19.77 -4.33 5.75
CA THR A 80 -19.05 -5.46 6.34
C THR A 80 -17.94 -5.91 5.40
N VAL A 81 -16.70 -5.95 5.89
CA VAL A 81 -15.52 -6.28 5.07
C VAL A 81 -15.23 -7.76 5.10
N LYS A 82 -15.22 -8.35 6.30
CA LYS A 82 -14.86 -9.75 6.53
C LYS A 82 -15.34 -10.19 7.91
N TYR A 83 -15.73 -11.46 7.97
CA TYR A 83 -15.98 -12.21 9.19
C TYR A 83 -14.79 -13.16 9.37
N TYR A 84 -13.97 -12.93 10.39
CA TYR A 84 -12.95 -13.90 10.79
C TYR A 84 -13.58 -14.78 11.87
N THR A 85 -14.36 -15.79 11.47
CA THR A 85 -14.60 -16.91 12.37
C THR A 85 -13.29 -17.68 12.46
N GLU A 86 -12.71 -17.75 13.66
CA GLU A 86 -11.79 -18.83 13.98
C GLU A 86 -12.63 -20.12 14.02
N ASP A 87 -12.37 -21.04 13.08
CA ASP A 87 -12.71 -22.46 13.24
C ASP A 87 -11.73 -23.12 14.21
#